data_AF-Q4THZ2-F1
#
_entry.id   AF-Q4THZ2-F1
#
_cell.length_a   1.000
_cell.length_b   1.000
_cell.length_c   1.000
_cell.angle_alpha   90.00
_cell.angle_beta   90.00
_cell.angle_gamma   90.00
#
_symmetry.space_group_name_H-M   'P 1'
#
loop_
_entity.id
_entity.type
_entity.pdbx_description
1 polymer ?
#
loop_
_entity_poly.entity_id
_entity_poly.type
_entity_poly.pdbx_seq_one_letter_code
_entity_poly.pdbx_strand_id
1 'polypeptide(L)' 'QMEYERQVASVRAQSALEGDFSISQAELSSRQAMLENASDIKLERFSISAHGKELFVNADLLIVAGRRYGLVGPNGY' A
#
# COMPACT_ATOMS: atom_id res chain seq x y z
N GLN A 1 31.92 -15.41 -8.93
CA GLN A 1 31.35 -14.59 -10.02
C GLN A 1 29.82 -14.65 -10.03
N MET A 2 29.20 -15.84 -10.07
CA MET A 2 27.74 -16.02 -10.13
C MET A 2 26.96 -15.44 -8.92
N GLU A 3 27.51 -15.51 -7.71
CA GLU A 3 26.85 -14.95 -6.50
C GLU A 3 26.79 -13.42 -6.51
N TYR A 4 27.82 -12.75 -7.03
CA TYR A 4 27.85 -11.30 -7.16
C TYR A 4 26.82 -10.80 -8.17
N GLU A 5 26.67 -11.50 -9.30
CA GLU A 5 25.62 -11.18 -10.28
C GLU A 5 24.21 -11.37 -9.71
N ARG A 6 23.98 -12.42 -8.90
CA ARG A 6 22.70 -12.61 -8.20
C ARG A 6 22.42 -11.49 -7.21
N GLN A 7 23.44 -11.05 -6.48
CA GLN A 7 23.30 -9.97 -5.50
C GLN A 7 23.03 -8.61 -6.19
N VAL A 8 23.68 -8.34 -7.33
CA VAL A 8 23.41 -7.15 -8.14
C VAL A 8 22.02 -7.20 -8.77
N ALA A 9 21.57 -8.38 -9.23
CA ALA A 9 20.22 -8.57 -9.76
C ALA A 9 19.15 -8.38 -8.68
N SER A 10 19.36 -8.88 -7.45
CA SER A 10 18.42 -8.68 -6.35
C SER A 10 18.33 -7.22 -5.92
N VAL A 11 19.45 -6.49 -5.87
CA VAL A 11 19.46 -5.06 -5.53
C VAL A 11 18.74 -4.25 -6.61
N ARG A 12 18.97 -4.54 -7.90
CA ARG A 12 18.25 -3.89 -9.00
C ARG A 12 16.76 -4.19 -9.00
N ALA A 13 16.37 -5.43 -8.68
CA ALA A 13 14.96 -5.80 -8.56
C ALA A 13 14.29 -5.08 -7.38
N GLN A 14 14.99 -4.93 -6.25
CA GLN A 14 14.50 -4.15 -5.11
C GLN A 14 14.33 -2.67 -5.46
N SER A 15 15.32 -2.06 -6.13
CA SER A 15 15.24 -0.66 -6.54
C SER A 15 14.18 -0.39 -7.62
N ALA A 16 13.87 -1.37 -8.48
CA ALA A 16 12.78 -1.25 -9.44
C ALA A 16 11.41 -1.16 -8.73
N LEU A 17 11.22 -1.92 -7.65
CA LEU A 17 9.98 -1.94 -6.88
C LEU A 17 9.76 -0.67 -6.02
N GLU A 18 10.83 0.03 -5.66
CA GLU A 18 10.81 1.16 -4.71
C GLU A 18 10.17 2.44 -5.28
N GLY A 19 9.90 2.49 -6.59
CA GLY A 19 9.23 3.62 -7.27
C GLY A 19 7.92 3.26 -7.97
N ASP A 20 7.45 2.02 -7.84
CA ASP A 20 6.33 1.52 -8.64
C ASP A 20 4.97 1.92 -8.07
N PHE A 21 4.89 2.24 -6.77
CA PHE A 21 3.65 2.60 -6.08
C PHE A 21 3.80 3.88 -5.25
N SER A 22 2.82 4.78 -5.37
CA SER A 22 2.69 5.95 -4.51
C SER A 22 1.40 5.84 -3.70
N ILE A 23 1.48 6.11 -2.41
CA ILE A 23 0.35 6.14 -1.49
C ILE A 23 0.29 7.49 -0.78
N SER A 24 -0.88 8.09 -0.72
CA SER A 24 -1.13 9.29 0.08
C SER A 24 -2.39 9.11 0.92
N GLN A 25 -2.32 9.59 2.16
CA GLN A 25 -3.42 9.62 3.10
C GLN A 25 -3.50 11.02 3.70
N ALA A 26 -4.71 11.54 3.87
CA ALA A 26 -4.90 12.80 4.58
C ALA A 26 -4.53 12.60 6.06
N GLU A 27 -3.49 13.30 6.53
CA GLU A 27 -3.08 13.23 7.93
C GLU A 27 -4.13 13.91 8.82
N LEU A 28 -4.61 13.20 9.84
CA LEU A 28 -5.43 13.76 10.90
C LEU A 28 -4.69 13.50 12.22
N SER A 29 -4.05 14.55 12.73
CA SER A 29 -3.08 14.52 13.85
C SER A 29 -3.59 13.89 15.15
N SER A 30 -4.90 13.82 15.37
CA SER A 30 -5.52 13.15 16.54
C SER A 30 -5.71 11.64 16.37
N ARG A 31 -5.51 11.11 15.17
CA ARG A 31 -5.86 9.72 14.81
C ARG A 31 -4.75 8.72 15.11
N GLN A 32 -3.49 9.15 15.11
CA GLN A 32 -2.32 8.28 15.26
C GLN A 32 -2.36 7.50 16.59
N ALA A 33 -2.67 8.18 17.70
CA ALA A 33 -2.76 7.54 19.03
C ALA A 33 -4.00 6.62 19.18
N MET A 34 -5.08 6.87 18.43
CA MET A 34 -6.27 6.00 18.44
C MET A 34 -6.08 4.74 17.61
N LEU A 35 -5.30 4.82 16.52
CA LEU A 35 -5.00 3.68 15.65
C LEU A 35 -4.16 2.60 16.35
N GLU A 36 -3.27 2.98 17.27
CA GLU A 36 -2.44 2.03 18.02
C GLU A 36 -3.24 1.03 18.86
N ASN A 37 -4.47 1.38 19.25
CA ASN A 37 -5.36 0.53 20.06
C ASN A 37 -6.63 0.09 19.33
N ALA A 38 -6.78 0.45 18.05
CA ALA A 38 -7.99 0.13 17.29
C ALA A 38 -7.98 -1.32 16.81
N SER A 39 -9.08 -2.04 17.06
CA SER A 39 -9.27 -3.39 16.50
C SER A 39 -9.71 -3.36 15.04
N ASP A 40 -10.39 -2.29 14.63
CA ASP A 40 -10.84 -2.06 13.26
C ASP A 40 -9.85 -1.16 12.50
N ILE A 41 -9.75 -1.37 11.19
CA ILE A 41 -8.94 -0.52 10.30
C ILE A 41 -9.87 0.45 9.58
N LYS A 42 -9.67 1.75 9.77
CA LYS A 42 -10.39 2.80 9.05
C LYS A 42 -9.40 3.73 8.36
N LEU A 43 -9.42 3.71 7.03
CA LEU A 43 -8.67 4.61 6.16
C LEU A 43 -9.68 5.48 5.41
N GLU A 44 -9.49 6.79 5.47
CA GLU A 44 -10.35 7.76 4.79
C GLU A 44 -9.53 8.51 3.75
N ARG A 45 -10.15 8.73 2.58
CA ARG A 45 -9.62 9.55 1.48
C ARG A 45 -8.19 9.18 1.08
N PHE A 46 -7.87 7.88 1.06
CA PHE A 46 -6.57 7.42 0.61
C PHE A 46 -6.52 7.39 -0.92
N SER A 47 -5.34 7.61 -1.48
CA SER A 47 -5.11 7.44 -2.92
C SER A 47 -3.89 6.56 -3.15
N ILE A 48 -3.97 5.71 -4.16
CA ILE A 48 -2.89 4.83 -4.60
C ILE A 48 -2.73 5.00 -6.10
N SER A 49 -1.49 5.21 -6.54
CA SER A 49 -1.12 5.14 -7.95
C SER A 49 0.04 4.19 -8.15
N ALA A 50 0.10 3.60 -9.34
CA ALA A 50 1.20 2.74 -9.75
C ALA A 50 1.58 2.98 -11.21
N HIS A 51 2.88 3.08 -11.51
CA HIS A 51 3.39 3.40 -12.85
C HIS A 51 2.67 4.58 -13.54
N GLY A 52 2.31 5.63 -12.79
CA GLY A 52 1.59 6.79 -13.31
C GLY A 52 0.09 6.60 -13.56
N LYS A 53 -0.47 5.42 -13.23
CA LYS A 53 -1.92 5.14 -13.26
C LYS A 53 -2.50 5.24 -11.85
N GLU A 54 -3.63 5.92 -11.70
CA GLU A 54 -4.39 5.92 -10.45
C GLU A 54 -5.17 4.59 -10.31
N LEU A 55 -4.98 3.93 -9.17
CA LEU A 55 -5.67 2.69 -8.79
C LEU A 55 -6.84 3.00 -7.85
N PHE A 56 -6.59 3.89 -6.88
CA PHE A 56 -7.58 4.39 -5.93
C PHE A 56 -7.44 5.91 -5.81
N VAL A 57 -8.56 6.63 -5.85
CA VAL A 57 -8.60 8.10 -5.76
C VAL A 57 -9.58 8.51 -4.67
N ASN A 58 -9.08 9.11 -3.60
CA ASN A 58 -9.87 9.53 -2.43
C ASN A 58 -10.83 8.44 -1.92
N ALA A 59 -10.37 7.19 -1.91
CA ALA A 59 -11.17 6.05 -1.50
C ALA A 59 -11.23 5.93 0.03
N ASP A 60 -12.28 5.28 0.52
CA ASP A 60 -12.45 4.93 1.93
C ASP A 60 -12.42 3.42 2.11
N LEU A 61 -11.74 2.94 3.15
CA LEU A 61 -11.63 1.53 3.51
C LEU A 61 -11.95 1.32 4.99
N LEU A 62 -12.87 0.38 5.25
CA LEU A 62 -13.21 -0.09 6.59
C LEU A 62 -13.08 -1.61 6.65
N ILE A 63 -12.20 -2.09 7.51
CA ILE A 63 -12.05 -3.51 7.85
C ILE A 63 -12.41 -3.67 9.31
N VAL A 64 -13.45 -4.44 9.59
CA VAL A 64 -13.90 -4.73 10.96
C VAL A 64 -13.25 -6.02 11.45
N ALA A 65 -12.75 -6.00 12.69
CA ALA A 65 -12.16 -7.16 13.32
C ALA A 65 -13.07 -8.39 13.26
N GLY A 66 -12.49 -9.55 12.98
CA GLY A 66 -13.23 -10.83 12.92
C GLY A 66 -13.99 -11.08 11.61
N ARG A 67 -13.99 -10.14 10.66
CA ARG A 67 -14.54 -10.36 9.31
C ARG A 67 -13.46 -10.77 8.31
N ARG A 68 -13.85 -11.56 7.30
CA ARG A 68 -12.97 -12.01 6.23
C ARG A 68 -13.29 -11.24 4.95
N TYR A 69 -12.28 -10.63 4.35
CA TYR A 69 -12.40 -9.84 3.13
C TYR A 69 -11.47 -10.41 2.06
N GLY A 70 -11.92 -10.45 0.81
CA GLY A 70 -11.09 -10.73 -0.35
C GLY A 70 -10.93 -9.46 -1.17
N LEU A 71 -9.69 -9.09 -1.49
CA LEU A 71 -9.43 -8.03 -2.46
C LEU A 71 -9.60 -8.62 -3.85
N VAL A 72 -10.55 -8.08 -4.62
CA VAL A 72 -10.85 -8.54 -5.98
C VAL A 72 -10.83 -7.34 -6.92
N GLY A 73 -10.28 -7.56 -8.11
CA GLY A 73 -10.19 -6.54 -9.15
C GLY A 73 -9.59 -7.11 -10.43
N PRO A 74 -9.75 -6.42 -11.57
CA PRO A 74 -9.00 -6.73 -12.78
C PRO A 74 -7.50 -6.64 -12.54
N ASN A 75 -6.69 -7.43 -13.25
CA ASN A 75 -5.25 -7.31 -13.17
C ASN A 75 -4.79 -5.90 -13.59
N GLY A 76 -4.03 -5.24 -12.72
CA GLY A 76 -3.53 -3.87 -12.94
C GLY A 76 -4.56 -2.77 -12.67
N TYR A 77 -5.62 -3.05 -11.90
CA TYR A 77 -6.49 -2.03 -11.30
C TYR A 77 -6.02 -1.63 -9.90
#